data_AF-X0YFK2-F1
#
_entry.id   AF-X0YFK2-F1
#
_cell.length_a   1.000
_cell.length_b   1.000
_cell.length_c   1.000
_cell.angle_alpha   90.00
_cell.angle_beta   90.00
_cell.angle_gamma   90.00
#
_symmetry.space_group_name_H-M   'P 1'
#
loop_
_entity.id
_entity.type
_entity.pdbx_description
1 polymer ?
#
loop_
_entity_poly.entity_id
_entity_poly.type
_entity_poly.pdbx_seq_one_letter_code
_entity_poly.pdbx_strand_id
1 'polypeptide(L)'
;AATCFAAFHLDGNDLDLDTHSDDGTDDVDPEDTAVNLVEGTYDFYQVDARDKADVHFYQNGVLVDGTGPYILTAETGTMRAVVHMEKTNNDTVGKVLLRDMWIRTAARA
;
A
#
# COMPACT_ATOMS: atom_id res chain seq x y z
N ALA A 1 -9.42 -13.98 11.17
CA ALA A 1 -8.53 -14.13 10.01
C ALA A 1 -7.54 -12.98 10.10
N ALA A 2 -6.24 -13.24 9.94
CA ALA A 2 -5.26 -12.17 9.78
C ALA A 2 -5.66 -11.29 8.59
N THR A 3 -5.35 -10.00 8.65
CA THR A 3 -5.83 -9.04 7.66
C THR A 3 -4.84 -9.04 6.51
N CYS A 4 -5.19 -9.60 5.36
CA CYS A 4 -4.31 -9.56 4.20
C CYS A 4 -4.39 -8.18 3.50
N PHE A 5 -3.26 -7.57 3.19
CA PHE A 5 -3.20 -6.30 2.45
C PHE A 5 -1.90 -6.16 1.66
N ALA A 6 -1.96 -5.31 0.63
CA ALA A 6 -0.79 -4.66 0.04
C ALA A 6 -1.14 -3.18 -0.08
N ALA A 7 -0.32 -2.31 0.49
CA ALA A 7 -0.64 -0.90 0.63
C ALA A 7 0.62 -0.02 0.56
N PHE A 8 0.42 1.22 0.13
CA PHE A 8 1.31 2.29 0.52
C PHE A 8 1.15 2.54 2.01
N HIS A 9 2.25 2.63 2.72
CA HIS A 9 2.33 2.83 4.14
C HIS A 9 2.81 4.26 4.39
N LEU A 10 2.06 5.00 5.21
CA LEU A 10 2.37 6.37 5.60
C LEU A 10 2.52 6.42 7.11
N ASP A 11 3.69 6.80 7.62
CA ASP A 11 3.87 7.10 9.04
C ASP A 11 3.49 8.57 9.29
N GLY A 12 2.63 8.80 10.28
CA GLY A 12 2.23 10.14 10.65
C GLY A 12 3.35 11.02 11.22
N ASN A 13 4.57 10.52 11.45
CA ASN A 13 5.69 11.30 11.99
C ASN A 13 6.78 11.68 10.96
N ASP A 14 6.71 11.18 9.73
CA ASP A 14 7.62 11.50 8.64
C ASP A 14 6.88 11.72 7.31
N LEU A 15 7.63 11.85 6.22
CA LEU A 15 7.10 12.08 4.88
C LEU A 15 7.54 10.96 3.92
N ASP A 16 8.12 9.88 4.43
CA ASP A 16 8.62 8.81 3.58
C ASP A 16 7.42 8.00 3.05
N LEU A 17 7.46 7.65 1.76
CA LEU A 17 6.45 6.79 1.16
C LEU A 17 6.97 5.36 1.23
N ASP A 18 6.39 4.59 2.14
CA ASP A 18 6.72 3.19 2.29
C ASP A 18 5.73 2.30 1.55
N THR A 19 6.12 1.05 1.35
CA THR A 19 5.27 -0.03 0.82
C THR A 19 5.28 -1.23 1.76
N HIS A 20 4.12 -1.86 1.94
CA HIS A 20 3.91 -2.93 2.92
C HIS A 20 2.93 -3.97 2.39
N SER A 21 3.21 -5.25 2.60
CA SER A 21 2.25 -6.35 2.43
C SER A 21 2.19 -7.31 3.63
N ASP A 22 1.00 -7.82 3.92
CA ASP A 22 0.73 -8.95 4.81
C ASP A 22 -0.21 -9.89 4.07
N ASP A 23 0.12 -11.17 3.93
CA ASP A 23 -0.75 -12.17 3.29
C ASP A 23 -1.53 -13.04 4.28
N GLY A 24 -1.43 -12.72 5.56
CA GLY A 24 -2.01 -13.43 6.69
C GLY A 24 -1.15 -14.57 7.23
N THR A 25 -0.01 -14.86 6.58
CA THR A 25 1.03 -15.78 7.05
C THR A 25 2.39 -15.09 7.11
N ASP A 26 2.77 -14.45 6.01
CA ASP A 26 4.01 -13.69 5.87
C ASP A 26 3.70 -12.19 5.95
N ASP A 27 4.37 -11.51 6.88
CA ASP A 27 4.33 -10.07 7.09
C ASP A 27 5.67 -9.47 6.66
N VAL A 28 5.62 -8.57 5.68
CA VAL A 28 6.80 -7.88 5.13
C VAL A 28 6.89 -6.52 5.82
N ASP A 29 7.95 -6.26 6.57
CA ASP A 29 8.14 -4.93 7.18
C ASP A 29 8.04 -3.80 6.12
N PRO A 30 7.50 -2.62 6.47
CA PRO A 30 7.48 -1.47 5.56
C PRO A 30 8.86 -1.16 4.98
N GLU A 31 8.93 -0.96 3.67
CA GLU A 31 10.16 -0.62 2.95
C GLU A 31 10.03 0.74 2.25
N ASP A 32 11.03 1.59 2.44
CA ASP A 32 11.09 2.95 1.89
C ASP A 32 11.33 2.92 0.38
N THR A 33 10.43 3.58 -0.36
CA THR A 33 10.52 3.70 -1.82
C THR A 33 11.54 4.75 -2.30
N ALA A 34 12.21 5.43 -1.37
CA ALA A 34 13.05 6.62 -1.56
C ALA A 34 12.29 7.82 -2.16
N VAL A 35 10.96 7.79 -2.11
CA VAL A 35 10.09 8.89 -2.51
C VAL A 35 9.48 9.52 -1.28
N ASN A 36 9.54 10.85 -1.22
CA ASN A 36 8.96 11.61 -0.12
C ASN A 36 7.68 12.31 -0.58
N LEU A 37 6.68 12.26 0.29
CA LEU A 37 5.45 13.01 0.12
C LEU A 37 5.65 14.50 0.36
N VAL A 38 4.82 15.29 -0.32
CA VAL A 38 4.68 16.72 -0.06
C VAL A 38 3.29 16.97 0.49
N GLU A 39 3.19 17.52 1.69
CA GLU A 39 1.90 17.78 2.30
C GLU A 39 1.01 18.68 1.44
N GLY A 40 -0.27 18.33 1.34
CA GLY A 40 -1.25 19.11 0.59
C GLY A 40 -1.16 18.98 -0.92
N THR A 41 -0.29 18.11 -1.46
CA THR A 41 -0.31 17.74 -2.87
C THR A 41 -1.23 16.56 -3.13
N TYR A 42 -1.69 16.46 -4.38
CA TYR A 42 -2.46 15.31 -4.84
C TYR A 42 -1.50 14.30 -5.44
N ASP A 43 -1.61 13.06 -4.99
CA ASP A 43 -0.87 11.92 -5.52
C ASP A 43 -1.82 10.81 -5.94
N PHE A 44 -1.48 10.13 -7.03
CA PHE A 44 -2.20 8.98 -7.53
C PHE A 44 -1.42 7.70 -7.21
N TYR A 45 -2.04 6.82 -6.44
CA TYR A 45 -1.44 5.57 -6.01
C TYR A 45 -2.07 4.38 -6.73
N GLN A 46 -1.23 3.44 -7.16
CA GLN A 46 -1.67 2.19 -7.76
C GLN A 46 -0.90 1.03 -7.16
N VAL A 47 -1.63 -0.01 -6.78
CA VAL A 47 -1.08 -1.30 -6.40
C VAL A 47 -1.54 -2.32 -7.44
N ASP A 48 -0.58 -3.04 -8.02
CA ASP A 48 -0.83 -4.10 -8.98
C ASP A 48 -0.49 -5.45 -8.37
N ALA A 49 -1.53 -6.16 -7.95
CA ALA A 49 -1.47 -7.50 -7.41
C ALA A 49 -2.09 -8.54 -8.36
N ARG A 50 -1.95 -8.33 -9.69
CA ARG A 50 -2.39 -9.32 -10.69
C ARG A 50 -1.62 -10.62 -10.59
N ASP A 51 -0.33 -10.54 -10.25
CA ASP A 51 0.46 -11.65 -9.75
C ASP A 51 0.56 -11.52 -8.23
N LYS A 52 0.10 -12.54 -7.50
CA LYS A 52 0.13 -12.55 -6.03
C LYS A 52 1.53 -12.83 -5.48
N ALA A 53 2.46 -13.28 -6.30
CA ALA A 53 3.84 -13.50 -5.92
C ALA A 53 4.77 -12.33 -6.28
N ASP A 54 4.25 -11.31 -6.97
CA ASP A 54 5.04 -10.20 -7.53
C ASP A 54 4.19 -8.92 -7.58
N VAL A 55 4.00 -8.31 -6.40
CA VAL A 55 3.17 -7.10 -6.25
C VAL A 55 3.98 -5.86 -6.56
N HIS A 56 3.42 -4.98 -7.40
CA HIS A 56 4.07 -3.76 -7.84
C HIS A 56 3.33 -2.50 -7.37
N PHE A 57 4.08 -1.45 -7.05
CA PHE A 57 3.60 -0.20 -6.50
C PHE A 57 4.00 0.97 -7.39
N TYR A 58 3.02 1.82 -7.71
CA TYR A 58 3.22 2.98 -8.57
C TYR A 58 2.67 4.26 -7.93
N GLN A 59 3.45 5.34 -7.98
CA GLN A 59 3.02 6.69 -7.66
C GLN A 59 3.02 7.54 -8.93
N ASN A 60 1.90 8.19 -9.22
CA ASN A 60 1.71 9.03 -10.40
C ASN A 60 2.06 8.31 -11.72
N GLY A 61 1.83 6.99 -11.78
CA GLY A 61 2.13 6.14 -12.93
C GLY A 61 3.60 5.71 -13.07
N VAL A 62 4.47 6.10 -12.13
CA VAL A 62 5.88 5.69 -12.06
C VAL A 62 5.99 4.51 -11.10
N LEU A 63 6.68 3.44 -11.50
CA LEU A 63 6.99 2.32 -10.62
C LEU A 63 7.96 2.82 -9.54
N VAL A 64 7.53 2.77 -8.28
CA VAL A 64 8.34 3.19 -7.13
C VAL A 64 8.88 1.99 -6.36
N ASP A 65 8.16 0.87 -6.39
CA ASP A 65 8.66 -0.41 -5.91
C ASP A 65 8.05 -1.58 -6.72
N GLY A 66 8.91 -2.47 -7.20
CA GLY A 66 8.54 -3.65 -7.97
C GLY A 66 9.56 -4.78 -7.88
N THR A 67 10.43 -4.74 -6.86
CA THR A 67 11.43 -5.78 -6.61
C THR A 67 11.45 -6.24 -5.15
N GLY A 68 10.68 -5.58 -4.27
CA GLY A 68 10.56 -5.96 -2.88
C GLY A 68 9.88 -7.32 -2.68
N PRO A 69 9.94 -7.89 -1.46
CA PRO A 69 9.49 -9.25 -1.15
C PRO A 69 7.96 -9.37 -1.02
N TYR A 70 7.19 -8.47 -1.63
CA TYR A 70 5.75 -8.36 -1.41
C TYR A 70 4.99 -9.55 -2.00
N ILE A 71 4.28 -10.24 -1.12
CA ILE A 71 3.54 -11.45 -1.46
C ILE A 71 2.12 -11.38 -0.88
N LEU A 72 1.20 -11.95 -1.64
CA LEU A 72 -0.21 -12.14 -1.29
C LEU A 72 -0.63 -13.58 -1.56
N THR A 73 0.32 -14.52 -1.54
CA THR A 73 0.10 -15.89 -2.02
C THR A 73 -0.75 -16.73 -1.07
N ALA A 74 -0.68 -16.48 0.24
CA ALA A 74 -1.55 -17.13 1.22
C ALA A 74 -2.94 -16.49 1.32
N GLU A 75 -3.18 -15.38 0.61
CA GLU A 75 -4.48 -14.69 0.62
C GLU A 75 -5.56 -15.54 -0.06
N THR A 76 -6.59 -15.91 0.71
CA THR A 76 -7.73 -16.72 0.25
C THR A 76 -9.05 -15.94 0.12
N GLY A 77 -9.05 -14.66 0.47
CA GLY A 77 -10.24 -13.81 0.56
C GLY A 77 -10.53 -13.00 -0.71
N THR A 78 -11.35 -11.97 -0.54
CA THR A 78 -11.53 -10.93 -1.55
C THR A 78 -10.76 -9.71 -1.11
N MET A 79 -9.74 -9.34 -1.90
CA MET A 79 -9.01 -8.10 -1.75
C MET A 79 -9.96 -6.89 -1.80
N ARG A 80 -9.68 -5.90 -0.96
CA ARG A 80 -10.44 -4.65 -0.89
C ARG A 80 -9.48 -3.49 -1.09
N ALA A 81 -9.97 -2.39 -1.66
CA ALA A 81 -9.20 -1.16 -1.67
C ALA A 81 -9.12 -0.63 -0.24
N VAL A 82 -7.91 -0.27 0.18
CA VAL A 82 -7.61 0.21 1.52
C VAL A 82 -6.84 1.52 1.44
N VAL A 83 -7.08 2.39 2.41
CA VAL A 83 -6.21 3.52 2.70
C VAL A 83 -5.52 3.18 4.01
N HIS A 84 -4.20 3.12 3.97
CA HIS A 84 -3.38 2.78 5.13
C HIS A 84 -2.62 4.03 5.59
N MET A 85 -2.75 4.36 6.87
CA MET A 85 -1.99 5.40 7.55
C MET A 85 -1.78 4.87 8.96
N GLU A 86 -0.52 4.65 9.32
CA GLU A 86 -0.13 4.20 10.64
C GLU A 86 0.36 5.39 11.48
N LYS A 87 0.31 5.21 12.79
CA LYS A 87 0.84 6.16 13.75
C LYS A 87 1.84 5.44 14.65
N THR A 88 3.13 5.65 14.43
CA THR A 88 4.16 4.93 15.19
C THR A 88 4.34 5.48 16.61
N ASN A 89 4.51 6.80 16.75
CA ASN A 89 4.67 7.47 18.04
C ASN A 89 4.33 8.97 17.92
N ASN A 90 4.21 9.69 19.04
CA ASN A 90 3.98 11.15 19.17
C ASN A 90 2.52 11.66 18.99
N ASP A 91 2.34 12.98 18.96
CA ASP A 91 1.06 13.70 18.87
C ASP A 91 0.78 14.34 17.49
N THR A 92 1.60 14.05 16.46
CA THR A 92 1.35 14.53 15.09
C THR A 92 -0.03 14.07 14.59
N VAL A 93 -0.76 14.98 13.98
CA VAL A 93 -2.09 14.69 13.41
C VAL A 93 -1.92 14.21 11.98
N GLY A 94 -2.12 12.91 11.76
CA GLY A 94 -2.23 12.34 10.42
C GLY A 94 -3.61 12.63 9.80
N LYS A 95 -3.63 13.03 8.53
CA LYS A 95 -4.87 13.25 7.77
C LYS A 95 -4.72 12.80 6.32
N VAL A 96 -5.55 11.84 5.91
CA VAL A 96 -5.69 11.44 4.51
C VAL A 96 -6.98 12.00 3.92
N LEU A 97 -6.89 12.60 2.74
CA LEU A 97 -8.04 13.02 1.93
C LEU A 97 -8.10 12.14 0.68
N LEU A 98 -9.14 11.31 0.60
CA LEU A 98 -9.37 10.42 -0.53
C LEU A 98 -10.42 11.04 -1.46
N ARG A 99 -10.06 11.23 -2.73
CA ARG A 99 -10.99 11.69 -3.76
C ARG A 99 -11.69 10.53 -4.44
N ASP A 100 -10.89 9.64 -5.02
CA ASP A 100 -11.35 8.52 -5.82
C ASP A 100 -10.66 7.23 -5.38
N MET A 101 -11.40 6.12 -5.36
CA MET A 101 -10.86 4.81 -5.03
C MET A 101 -11.53 3.75 -5.89
N TRP A 102 -10.72 3.00 -6.62
CA TRP A 102 -11.18 1.95 -7.51
C TRP A 102 -10.44 0.66 -7.22
N ILE A 103 -11.15 -0.46 -7.31
CA ILE A 103 -10.56 -1.78 -7.29
C ILE A 103 -10.96 -2.52 -8.56
N ARG A 104 -9.98 -3.17 -9.18
CA ARG A 104 -10.23 -4.15 -10.23
C ARG A 104 -9.95 -5.53 -9.67
N THR A 105 -11.01 -6.21 -9.28
CA THR A 105 -10.96 -7.66 -9.07
C THR A 105 -11.19 -8.36 -10.42
N ALA A 106 -10.86 -9.66 -10.53
CA ALA A 106 -11.08 -10.42 -11.76
C ALA A 106 -12.52 -10.24 -12.28
N ALA A 107 -12.70 -10.31 -13.61
CA ALA A 107 -14.00 -10.15 -14.25
C ALA A 107 -15.05 -11.06 -13.60
N ARG A 108 -16.27 -10.52 -13.39
CA ARG A 108 -17.44 -11.33 -13.03
C ARG A 108 -17.53 -12.50 -14.02
N ALA A 109 -17.53 -13.72 -13.50
CA ALA A 109 -18.02 -14.89 -14.22
C ALA A 109 -19.47 -14.70 -14.66
#